data_AF-A0A084EXY3-F1
#
_entry.id   AF-A0A084EXY3-F1
#
_cell.length_a   1.000
_cell.length_b   1.000
_cell.length_c   1.000
_cell.angle_alpha   90.00
_cell.angle_beta   90.00
_cell.angle_gamma   90.00
#
_symmetry.space_group_name_H-M   'P 1'
#
loop_
_entity.id
_entity.type
_entity.pdbx_description
1 polymer ?
#
loop_
_entity_poly.entity_id
_entity_poly.type
_entity_poly.pdbx_seq_one_letter_code
_entity_poly.pdbx_strand_id
1 'polypeptide(L)'
;MKNKAKKKLIPISLVSVLLTPFLLTACYSTKSVQNNNTTSVNNDRLSFATQPTTKAFLEDFFNKNNELLNNELFIQQSISDQKLVELKYTLKSFHPTRTIIEDGSAMALVAGVSKQVLLDDVTTNWYWMLNNIDLFDYLFNPYNTNGYKKYDNEKADFNAPINELSIRLKKEINQFYKITKKANPYDHFENTTVYYLLFNDKYVLRIHRFKEDRAFKARVDFHIYELMNKQTDLITFANQFESTLDKIQNEQLANQLKNIEDPSETSMQEYEREKKFYTEQYNDYSKYNIYSNDVYLFLEDKVYNQLKADLKLRRFTLRNVDNKVLKPADLIKFNEINQQFTKPHQQYLKFINKDELINIKDFDTKAFVTDKIIQRLLKIAYENPVDALHFINQQKDPNYIALIKAQLLDYRTKFINPQNNKIKVDANLLSQYANFLSANWYFVLTNLNLFEGLFYELYQLPTKTTIENQQEVLLSPSQQYKDAIEKRISRGYEQRVVNINNYLEQVQEGDSSRGFLGHSDYYIKKQKEIFNIRFSKEDNKIKTIFNPLVYYFPQAKVQLSINTITTIFHHAIYHHSKAAYDGFEDLVFKFGYGIPQMMLLLIKKENG
;
A
#
# COMPACT_ATOMS: atom_id res chain seq x y z
N MET A 1 17.08 -20.66 -71.60
CA MET A 1 18.45 -20.83 -71.08
C MET A 1 18.99 -19.49 -70.60
N LYS A 2 19.36 -19.46 -69.32
CA LYS A 2 20.19 -18.51 -68.55
C LYS A 2 20.64 -17.20 -69.24
N ASN A 3 20.10 -16.07 -68.78
CA ASN A 3 20.80 -14.79 -68.86
C ASN A 3 21.12 -14.27 -67.46
N LYS A 4 22.42 -14.16 -67.19
CA LYS A 4 23.03 -13.75 -65.91
C LYS A 4 22.85 -12.25 -65.71
N ALA A 5 22.04 -11.84 -64.74
CA ALA A 5 22.02 -10.47 -64.26
C ALA A 5 23.08 -10.30 -63.14
N LYS A 6 24.14 -9.54 -63.45
CA LYS A 6 25.19 -9.12 -62.53
C LYS A 6 24.59 -8.20 -61.45
N LYS A 7 24.68 -8.58 -60.18
CA LYS A 7 24.42 -7.69 -59.04
C LYS A 7 25.56 -6.66 -58.95
N LYS A 8 25.24 -5.38 -59.15
CA LYS A 8 26.13 -4.26 -58.84
C LYS A 8 26.11 -4.01 -57.34
N LEU A 9 27.29 -4.10 -56.72
CA LEU A 9 27.58 -3.62 -55.37
C LEU A 9 27.58 -2.09 -55.39
N ILE A 10 26.80 -1.47 -54.50
CA ILE A 10 26.84 -0.04 -54.20
C ILE A 10 27.78 0.13 -53.00
N PRO A 11 28.86 0.92 -53.11
CA PRO A 11 29.70 1.26 -51.96
C PRO A 11 29.01 2.36 -51.16
N ILE A 12 28.62 2.06 -49.92
CA ILE A 12 28.21 3.10 -48.96
C ILE A 12 29.50 3.69 -48.39
N SER A 13 29.85 4.87 -48.89
CA SER A 13 30.91 5.71 -48.35
C SER A 13 30.59 6.16 -46.93
N LEU A 14 31.59 6.11 -46.07
CA LEU A 14 31.62 6.77 -44.77
C LEU A 14 31.15 8.23 -44.90
N VAL A 15 30.05 8.56 -44.22
CA VAL A 15 29.77 9.93 -43.79
C VAL A 15 29.94 9.96 -42.28
N SER A 16 31.09 10.45 -41.86
CA SER A 16 31.42 10.89 -40.52
C SER A 16 30.45 12.01 -40.12
N VAL A 17 29.40 11.67 -39.39
CA VAL A 17 28.62 12.63 -38.61
C VAL A 17 29.27 12.76 -37.24
N LEU A 18 29.98 13.87 -37.09
CA LEU A 18 30.39 14.46 -35.82
C LEU A 18 29.17 14.57 -34.89
N LEU A 19 29.08 13.71 -33.88
CA LEU A 19 28.27 13.96 -32.70
C LEU A 19 29.15 14.64 -31.67
N THR A 20 29.14 15.96 -31.72
CA THR A 20 29.62 16.84 -30.66
C THR A 20 28.86 16.53 -29.36
N PRO A 21 29.55 16.39 -28.21
CA PRO A 21 28.87 16.37 -26.94
C PRO A 21 28.36 17.79 -26.66
N PHE A 22 27.05 17.99 -26.77
CA PHE A 22 26.41 19.14 -26.13
C PHE A 22 26.53 18.95 -24.60
N LEU A 23 27.62 19.47 -24.05
CA LEU A 23 27.71 19.87 -22.65
C LEU A 23 26.74 21.04 -22.47
N LEU A 24 25.49 20.74 -22.12
CA LEU A 24 24.63 21.73 -21.46
C LEU A 24 25.02 21.76 -19.99
N THR A 25 26.00 22.62 -19.69
CA THR A 25 26.17 23.19 -18.36
C THR A 25 24.94 24.05 -18.06
N ALA A 26 23.94 23.46 -17.39
CA ALA A 26 22.99 24.27 -16.64
C ALA A 26 23.74 24.82 -15.42
N CYS A 27 24.28 26.03 -15.56
CA CYS A 27 24.66 26.87 -14.43
C CYS A 27 23.41 27.05 -13.55
N TYR A 28 23.35 26.32 -12.43
CA TYR A 28 22.55 26.75 -11.30
C TYR A 28 23.21 28.00 -10.74
N SER A 29 22.68 29.16 -11.13
CA SER A 29 22.84 30.39 -10.38
C SER A 29 22.25 30.13 -8.99
N THR A 30 23.11 29.85 -8.00
CA THR A 30 22.79 29.99 -6.59
C THR A 30 22.61 31.47 -6.30
N LYS A 31 21.45 32.01 -6.64
CA LYS A 31 20.94 33.14 -5.87
C LYS A 31 20.67 32.57 -4.49
N SER A 32 21.53 32.95 -3.54
CA SER A 32 21.26 32.82 -2.12
C SER A 32 19.88 33.43 -1.87
N VAL A 33 18.86 32.59 -1.74
CA VAL A 33 17.65 32.98 -1.04
C VAL A 33 18.11 33.14 0.39
N GLN A 34 18.35 34.39 0.78
CA GLN A 34 18.42 34.75 2.17
C GLN A 34 17.19 34.16 2.84
N ASN A 35 17.43 33.30 3.84
CA ASN A 35 16.47 32.88 4.84
C ASN A 35 15.94 34.14 5.55
N ASN A 36 14.91 34.74 4.96
CA ASN A 36 14.02 35.69 5.61
C ASN A 36 12.65 35.40 5.01
N ASN A 37 12.05 34.31 5.48
CA ASN A 37 10.62 34.13 5.66
C ASN A 37 10.41 32.80 6.42
N THR A 38 10.45 32.89 7.75
CA THR A 38 9.58 32.10 8.61
C THR A 38 8.12 32.44 8.28
N THR A 39 7.65 32.05 7.11
CA THR A 39 6.21 31.99 6.82
C THR A 39 5.73 30.59 7.15
N SER A 40 5.35 30.43 8.42
CA SER A 40 4.05 29.84 8.81
C SER A 40 3.49 28.79 7.83
N VAL A 41 3.93 27.54 7.95
CA VAL A 41 3.24 26.38 7.33
C VAL A 41 2.36 25.62 8.35
N ASN A 42 2.30 26.06 9.61
CA ASN A 42 1.63 25.32 10.69
C ASN A 42 0.29 25.88 11.21
N ASN A 43 -0.20 27.04 10.77
CA ASN A 43 -1.42 27.62 11.39
C ASN A 43 -2.75 27.14 10.76
N ASP A 44 -2.83 26.87 9.45
CA ASP A 44 -4.11 26.51 8.82
C ASP A 44 -4.56 25.07 9.11
N ARG A 45 -3.64 24.15 9.43
CA ARG A 45 -3.99 22.74 9.75
C ARG A 45 -4.46 22.53 11.19
N LEU A 46 -4.02 23.38 12.12
CA LEU A 46 -4.54 23.43 13.49
C LEU A 46 -5.98 23.95 13.54
N SER A 47 -6.42 24.72 12.54
CA SER A 47 -7.72 25.40 12.55
C SER A 47 -8.92 24.45 12.75
N PHE A 48 -8.96 23.28 12.09
CA PHE A 48 -10.11 22.36 12.17
C PHE A 48 -10.29 21.75 13.56
N ALA A 49 -9.22 21.16 14.13
CA ALA A 49 -9.27 20.59 15.48
C ALA A 49 -9.58 21.63 16.55
N THR A 50 -9.24 22.90 16.31
CA THR A 50 -9.49 24.00 17.26
C THR A 50 -10.89 24.60 17.17
N GLN A 51 -11.68 24.29 16.13
CA GLN A 51 -13.07 24.74 16.04
C GLN A 51 -13.88 24.18 17.22
N PRO A 52 -14.75 24.96 17.88
CA PRO A 52 -15.41 24.53 19.12
C PRO A 52 -16.17 23.21 19.01
N THR A 53 -16.98 23.04 17.97
CA THR A 53 -17.77 21.82 17.76
C THR A 53 -16.89 20.63 17.39
N THR A 54 -15.89 20.83 16.52
CA THR A 54 -14.93 19.78 16.14
C THR A 54 -14.11 19.33 17.36
N LYS A 55 -13.65 20.27 18.18
CA LYS A 55 -12.95 19.99 19.43
C LYS A 55 -13.82 19.16 20.38
N ALA A 56 -15.07 19.58 20.60
CA ALA A 56 -16.01 18.85 21.46
C ALA A 56 -16.28 17.43 20.93
N PHE A 57 -16.43 17.27 19.62
CA PHE A 57 -16.55 15.97 18.97
C PHE A 57 -15.32 15.11 19.23
N LEU A 58 -14.11 15.62 18.99
CA LEU A 58 -12.86 14.89 19.17
C LEU A 58 -12.63 14.52 20.64
N GLU A 59 -12.86 15.43 21.57
CA GLU A 59 -12.77 15.14 23.00
C GLU A 59 -13.72 14.00 23.39
N ASP A 60 -14.96 14.00 22.89
CA ASP A 60 -15.92 12.93 23.15
C ASP A 60 -15.52 11.61 22.47
N PHE A 61 -15.07 11.66 21.22
CA PHE A 61 -14.60 10.51 20.44
C PHE A 61 -13.43 9.79 21.13
N PHE A 62 -12.57 10.54 21.82
CA PHE A 62 -11.44 10.00 22.58
C PHE A 62 -11.75 9.77 24.06
N ASN A 63 -13.02 9.79 24.48
CA ASN A 63 -13.42 9.65 25.88
C ASN A 63 -12.67 10.64 26.82
N LYS A 64 -12.40 11.85 26.33
CA LYS A 64 -11.63 12.91 27.00
C LYS A 64 -10.18 12.54 27.31
N ASN A 65 -9.62 11.52 26.64
CA ASN A 65 -8.21 11.18 26.74
C ASN A 65 -7.38 12.09 25.82
N ASN A 66 -6.90 13.20 26.39
CA ASN A 66 -6.13 14.21 25.65
C ASN A 66 -4.80 13.68 25.10
N GLU A 67 -4.17 12.71 25.77
CA GLU A 67 -2.91 12.13 25.29
C GLU A 67 -3.14 11.33 24.01
N LEU A 68 -4.12 10.42 24.01
CA LEU A 68 -4.50 9.66 22.82
C LEU A 68 -4.96 10.57 21.68
N LEU A 69 -5.76 11.60 21.99
CA LEU A 69 -6.22 12.58 21.00
C LEU A 69 -5.03 13.32 20.35
N ASN A 70 -4.13 13.87 21.15
CA ASN A 70 -2.98 14.62 20.62
C ASN A 70 -2.06 13.73 19.78
N ASN A 71 -1.87 12.48 20.20
CA ASN A 71 -1.08 11.51 19.44
C ASN A 71 -1.73 11.19 18.08
N GLU A 72 -3.04 10.94 18.05
CA GLU A 72 -3.75 10.70 16.80
C GLU A 72 -3.65 11.93 15.88
N LEU A 73 -3.94 13.13 16.40
CA LEU A 73 -3.87 14.35 15.63
C LEU A 73 -2.48 14.55 15.00
N PHE A 74 -1.41 14.28 15.75
CA PHE A 74 -0.04 14.37 15.24
C PHE A 74 0.22 13.38 14.09
N ILE A 75 -0.17 12.12 14.26
CA ILE A 75 -0.01 11.08 13.22
C ILE A 75 -0.76 11.49 11.95
N GLN A 76 -2.01 11.90 12.11
CA GLN A 76 -2.90 12.23 11.00
C GLN A 76 -2.47 13.51 10.27
N GLN A 77 -1.91 14.48 10.99
CA GLN A 77 -1.38 15.72 10.40
C GLN A 77 -0.07 15.49 9.64
N SER A 78 0.66 14.42 9.95
CA SER A 78 1.89 14.02 9.27
C SER A 78 1.65 13.32 7.92
N ILE A 79 0.39 13.03 7.57
CA ILE A 79 0.02 12.44 6.29
C ILE A 79 0.25 13.47 5.17
N SER A 80 1.08 13.06 4.20
CA SER A 80 1.50 13.88 3.06
C SER A 80 0.35 14.22 2.11
N ASP A 81 0.42 15.39 1.46
CA ASP A 81 -0.54 15.83 0.43
C ASP A 81 -0.56 14.91 -0.79
N GLN A 82 0.50 14.12 -1.00
CA GLN A 82 0.50 13.04 -2.01
C GLN A 82 -0.67 12.06 -1.83
N LYS A 83 -1.21 11.98 -0.61
CA LYS A 83 -2.37 11.16 -0.30
C LYS A 83 -3.63 11.57 -1.07
N LEU A 84 -3.80 12.86 -1.38
CA LEU A 84 -4.89 13.35 -2.22
C LEU A 84 -4.78 12.80 -3.65
N VAL A 85 -3.56 12.72 -4.18
CA VAL A 85 -3.30 12.16 -5.52
C VAL A 85 -3.60 10.66 -5.55
N GLU A 86 -3.20 9.93 -4.51
CA GLU A 86 -3.51 8.51 -4.35
C GLU A 86 -5.03 8.26 -4.34
N LEU A 87 -5.77 8.98 -3.49
CA LEU A 87 -7.23 8.88 -3.41
C LEU A 87 -7.91 9.19 -4.74
N LYS A 88 -7.43 10.21 -5.44
CA LYS A 88 -7.96 10.60 -6.75
C LYS A 88 -7.83 9.49 -7.79
N TYR A 89 -6.67 8.85 -7.86
CA TYR A 89 -6.45 7.72 -8.77
C TYR A 89 -7.33 6.52 -8.40
N THR A 90 -7.40 6.23 -7.10
CA THR A 90 -8.22 5.18 -6.51
C THR A 90 -9.70 5.36 -6.86
N LEU A 91 -10.28 6.55 -6.64
CA LEU A 91 -11.68 6.84 -6.92
C LEU A 91 -12.02 6.85 -8.43
N LYS A 92 -11.03 7.17 -9.28
CA LYS A 92 -11.15 7.07 -10.73
C LYS A 92 -11.20 5.61 -11.18
N SER A 93 -10.39 4.75 -10.56
CA SER A 93 -10.24 3.35 -10.93
C SER A 93 -11.29 2.46 -10.29
N PHE A 94 -11.85 2.87 -9.16
CA PHE A 94 -12.78 2.10 -8.37
C PHE A 94 -13.84 2.98 -7.70
N HIS A 95 -15.10 2.60 -7.83
CA HIS A 95 -16.21 3.29 -7.17
C HIS A 95 -16.34 2.77 -5.74
N PRO A 96 -16.39 3.64 -4.69
CA PRO A 96 -16.36 3.18 -3.30
C PRO A 96 -17.44 2.19 -2.89
N THR A 97 -18.58 2.18 -3.61
CA THR A 97 -19.74 1.34 -3.32
C THR A 97 -19.81 0.06 -4.14
N ARG A 98 -18.78 -0.24 -4.95
CA ARG A 98 -18.69 -1.54 -5.65
C ARG A 98 -18.04 -2.55 -4.73
N THR A 99 -18.58 -3.76 -4.63
CA THR A 99 -17.97 -4.84 -3.84
C THR A 99 -17.47 -6.00 -4.70
N ILE A 100 -18.10 -6.22 -5.86
CA ILE A 100 -17.75 -7.30 -6.79
C ILE A 100 -16.90 -6.77 -7.95
N ILE A 101 -15.80 -7.46 -8.26
CA ILE A 101 -15.01 -7.29 -9.48
C ILE A 101 -14.91 -8.68 -10.11
N GLU A 102 -15.16 -8.79 -11.42
CA GLU A 102 -14.97 -10.06 -12.13
C GLU A 102 -13.48 -10.46 -12.11
N ASP A 103 -13.21 -11.67 -11.62
CA ASP A 103 -11.85 -12.21 -11.50
C ASP A 103 -11.19 -12.42 -12.87
N GLY A 104 -9.86 -12.25 -12.92
CA GLY A 104 -9.02 -12.67 -14.06
C GLY A 104 -8.45 -11.56 -14.96
N SER A 105 -8.64 -10.27 -14.65
CA SER A 105 -8.09 -9.16 -15.44
C SER A 105 -7.13 -8.26 -14.64
N ALA A 106 -6.26 -7.50 -15.32
CA ALA A 106 -5.42 -6.47 -14.70
C ALA A 106 -6.23 -5.44 -13.88
N MET A 107 -7.52 -5.28 -14.20
CA MET A 107 -8.44 -4.43 -13.44
C MET A 107 -8.75 -4.98 -12.04
N ALA A 108 -8.70 -6.30 -11.83
CA ALA A 108 -8.90 -6.91 -10.51
C ALA A 108 -7.79 -6.52 -9.54
N LEU A 109 -6.53 -6.45 -10.00
CA LEU A 109 -5.40 -5.99 -9.19
C LEU A 109 -5.55 -4.50 -8.82
N VAL A 110 -5.84 -3.64 -9.80
CA VAL A 110 -6.03 -2.20 -9.57
C VAL A 110 -7.18 -1.95 -8.60
N ALA A 111 -8.27 -2.69 -8.76
CA ALA A 111 -9.43 -2.56 -7.88
C ALA A 111 -9.17 -3.13 -6.48
N GLY A 112 -8.38 -4.20 -6.33
CA GLY A 112 -7.93 -4.70 -5.03
C GLY A 112 -7.06 -3.70 -4.27
N VAL A 113 -6.09 -3.06 -4.96
CA VAL A 113 -5.29 -1.97 -4.39
C VAL A 113 -6.18 -0.79 -4.02
N SER A 114 -7.10 -0.41 -4.90
CA SER A 114 -8.02 0.71 -4.68
C SER A 114 -8.93 0.47 -3.47
N LYS A 115 -9.46 -0.74 -3.29
CA LYS A 115 -10.23 -1.13 -2.10
C LYS A 115 -9.41 -0.95 -0.83
N GLN A 116 -8.17 -1.42 -0.82
CA GLN A 116 -7.30 -1.30 0.35
C GLN A 116 -7.02 0.18 0.67
N VAL A 117 -6.71 1.00 -0.35
CA VAL A 117 -6.49 2.44 -0.16
C VAL A 117 -7.73 3.11 0.42
N LEU A 118 -8.91 2.87 -0.16
CA LEU A 118 -10.17 3.42 0.35
C LEU A 118 -10.45 2.98 1.79
N LEU A 119 -10.25 1.69 2.08
CA LEU A 119 -10.43 1.14 3.42
C LEU A 119 -9.48 1.78 4.43
N ASP A 120 -8.19 1.85 4.11
CA ASP A 120 -7.17 2.49 4.95
C ASP A 120 -7.53 3.96 5.19
N ASP A 121 -8.13 4.64 4.21
CA ASP A 121 -8.44 6.06 4.32
C ASP A 121 -9.63 6.35 5.20
N VAL A 122 -10.69 5.56 5.07
CA VAL A 122 -11.84 5.72 5.95
C VAL A 122 -11.60 5.15 7.34
N THR A 123 -10.68 4.20 7.53
CA THR A 123 -10.43 3.57 8.83
C THR A 123 -9.22 4.12 9.57
N THR A 124 -8.05 4.11 8.92
CA THR A 124 -6.77 4.49 9.51
C THR A 124 -6.51 5.98 9.35
N ASN A 125 -6.86 6.59 8.21
CA ASN A 125 -6.60 8.02 7.94
C ASN A 125 -7.85 8.90 8.10
N TRP A 126 -8.80 8.46 8.93
CA TRP A 126 -10.14 9.02 9.04
C TRP A 126 -10.13 10.51 9.43
N TYR A 127 -9.28 10.91 10.38
CA TYR A 127 -9.22 12.31 10.81
C TYR A 127 -8.60 13.18 9.72
N TRP A 128 -7.56 12.68 9.05
CA TRP A 128 -7.01 13.37 7.90
C TRP A 128 -8.06 13.57 6.81
N MET A 129 -8.94 12.59 6.56
CA MET A 129 -10.07 12.78 5.64
C MET A 129 -11.01 13.90 6.11
N LEU A 130 -11.42 13.91 7.38
CA LEU A 130 -12.28 14.97 7.92
C LEU A 130 -11.61 16.35 7.85
N ASN A 131 -10.31 16.43 8.13
CA ASN A 131 -9.53 17.66 8.05
C ASN A 131 -9.29 18.12 6.59
N ASN A 132 -9.61 17.31 5.57
CA ASN A 132 -9.50 17.68 4.16
C ASN A 132 -10.84 17.52 3.43
N ILE A 133 -11.95 17.51 4.18
CA ILE A 133 -13.29 17.22 3.66
C ILE A 133 -13.74 18.20 2.57
N ASP A 134 -13.22 19.43 2.61
CA ASP A 134 -13.47 20.50 1.65
C ASP A 134 -12.81 20.28 0.29
N LEU A 135 -11.86 19.35 0.22
CA LEU A 135 -11.22 18.91 -1.02
C LEU A 135 -11.96 17.77 -1.69
N PHE A 136 -12.99 17.19 -1.07
CA PHE A 136 -13.70 16.04 -1.60
C PHE A 136 -14.99 16.42 -2.32
N ASP A 137 -15.16 15.85 -3.50
CA ASP A 137 -16.37 15.98 -4.31
C ASP A 137 -17.23 14.74 -4.10
N TYR A 138 -18.45 14.98 -3.63
CA TYR A 138 -19.47 13.96 -3.48
C TYR A 138 -20.52 14.14 -4.57
N LEU A 139 -20.83 13.06 -5.29
CA LEU A 139 -21.83 13.08 -6.35
C LEU A 139 -23.13 12.45 -5.89
N PHE A 140 -24.24 13.03 -6.34
CA PHE A 140 -25.57 12.49 -6.12
C PHE A 140 -25.63 11.04 -6.61
N ASN A 141 -26.09 10.15 -5.73
CA ASN A 141 -26.14 8.72 -5.98
C ASN A 141 -27.50 8.14 -5.53
N PRO A 142 -28.46 8.04 -6.46
CA PRO A 142 -29.77 7.45 -6.19
C PRO A 142 -29.78 5.92 -6.31
N TYR A 143 -28.68 5.31 -6.78
CA TYR A 143 -28.62 3.89 -7.15
C TYR A 143 -28.23 3.00 -5.97
N ASN A 144 -28.67 1.74 -6.00
CA ASN A 144 -28.25 0.71 -5.05
C ASN A 144 -26.83 0.21 -5.35
N THR A 145 -26.21 -0.43 -4.36
CA THR A 145 -24.96 -1.17 -4.52
C THR A 145 -25.10 -2.29 -5.51
N ASN A 146 -24.04 -2.46 -6.32
CA ASN A 146 -23.94 -3.46 -7.37
C ASN A 146 -24.94 -3.35 -8.54
N GLY A 147 -25.56 -2.19 -8.76
CA GLY A 147 -26.30 -1.98 -10.02
C GLY A 147 -26.77 -0.55 -10.25
N TYR A 148 -26.34 0.04 -11.38
CA TYR A 148 -26.95 1.24 -11.97
C TYR A 148 -28.25 0.86 -12.69
N LYS A 149 -29.19 0.24 -11.96
CA LYS A 149 -30.50 -0.09 -12.50
C LYS A 149 -31.31 1.20 -12.60
N LYS A 150 -31.88 1.43 -13.78
CA LYS A 150 -32.86 2.48 -14.02
C LYS A 150 -34.02 2.35 -13.01
N TYR A 151 -34.51 3.48 -12.54
CA TYR A 151 -35.64 3.59 -11.61
C TYR A 151 -36.64 4.65 -12.11
N ASP A 152 -37.88 4.60 -11.62
CA ASP A 152 -39.00 5.33 -12.22
C ASP A 152 -38.82 6.86 -12.27
N ASN A 153 -38.08 7.43 -11.32
CA ASN A 153 -37.86 8.88 -11.21
C ASN A 153 -36.49 9.36 -11.72
N GLU A 154 -35.69 8.49 -12.36
CA GLU A 154 -34.32 8.80 -12.78
C GLU A 154 -34.23 10.07 -13.64
N LYS A 155 -35.13 10.26 -14.62
CA LYS A 155 -35.14 11.47 -15.46
C LYS A 155 -35.39 12.75 -14.66
N ALA A 156 -36.28 12.70 -13.66
CA ALA A 156 -36.60 13.88 -12.86
C ALA A 156 -35.42 14.26 -11.96
N ASP A 157 -34.78 13.27 -11.33
CA ASP A 157 -33.65 13.48 -10.43
C ASP A 157 -32.41 14.01 -11.16
N PHE A 158 -32.19 13.60 -12.41
CA PHE A 158 -31.06 14.08 -13.24
C PHE A 158 -31.39 15.30 -14.12
N ASN A 159 -32.61 15.85 -14.06
CA ASN A 159 -32.96 17.12 -14.70
C ASN A 159 -32.51 18.34 -13.87
N ALA A 160 -31.96 18.14 -12.67
CA ALA A 160 -31.39 19.21 -11.85
C ALA A 160 -30.08 19.74 -12.46
N PRO A 161 -29.75 21.03 -12.29
CA PRO A 161 -28.48 21.57 -12.77
C PRO A 161 -27.28 20.89 -12.07
N ILE A 162 -26.15 20.75 -12.79
CA ILE A 162 -24.98 19.94 -12.38
C ILE A 162 -24.44 20.33 -10.99
N ASN A 163 -24.54 21.61 -10.63
CA ASN A 163 -24.15 22.16 -9.33
C ASN A 163 -25.02 21.67 -8.16
N GLU A 164 -26.17 21.04 -8.42
CA GLU A 164 -27.00 20.38 -7.40
C GLU A 164 -26.71 18.87 -7.29
N LEU A 165 -25.98 18.31 -8.25
CA LEU A 165 -25.62 16.88 -8.31
C LEU A 165 -24.20 16.60 -7.83
N SER A 166 -23.43 17.65 -7.51
CA SER A 166 -22.09 17.58 -6.94
C SER A 166 -21.99 18.55 -5.77
N ILE A 167 -21.52 18.07 -4.62
CA ILE A 167 -21.36 18.87 -3.42
C ILE A 167 -19.94 18.80 -2.88
N ARG A 168 -19.53 19.87 -2.21
CA ARG A 168 -18.36 19.93 -1.32
C ARG A 168 -18.81 20.38 0.05
N LEU A 169 -18.24 19.76 1.08
CA LEU A 169 -18.47 20.21 2.45
C LEU A 169 -17.54 21.37 2.77
N LYS A 170 -17.97 22.27 3.64
CA LYS A 170 -17.05 23.18 4.30
C LYS A 170 -16.30 22.39 5.36
N LYS A 171 -15.05 22.78 5.62
CA LYS A 171 -14.22 22.22 6.67
C LYS A 171 -14.64 22.75 8.05
N GLU A 172 -15.88 22.47 8.42
CA GLU A 172 -16.52 22.93 9.66
C GLU A 172 -17.67 21.99 10.03
N ILE A 173 -17.62 21.44 11.26
CA ILE A 173 -18.73 20.66 11.82
C ILE A 173 -19.67 21.64 12.52
N ASN A 174 -20.90 21.78 12.02
CA ASN A 174 -21.92 22.65 12.63
C ASN A 174 -22.47 22.02 13.92
N GLN A 175 -22.75 20.71 13.89
CA GLN A 175 -23.32 19.95 15.00
C GLN A 175 -22.85 18.50 14.92
N PHE A 176 -22.78 17.80 16.06
CA PHE A 176 -22.68 16.34 16.07
C PHE A 176 -23.68 15.70 17.04
N TYR A 177 -24.05 14.45 16.76
CA TYR A 177 -24.89 13.62 17.63
C TYR A 177 -24.34 12.19 17.64
N LYS A 178 -24.40 11.51 18.79
CA LYS A 178 -23.85 10.16 18.95
C LYS A 178 -24.91 9.16 19.38
N ILE A 179 -24.81 7.94 18.87
CA ILE A 179 -25.65 6.79 19.23
C ILE A 179 -24.73 5.63 19.61
N THR A 180 -24.84 5.15 20.85
CA THR A 180 -24.18 3.92 21.27
C THR A 180 -25.05 2.73 20.86
N LYS A 181 -24.46 1.81 20.10
CA LYS A 181 -25.15 0.61 19.61
C LYS A 181 -25.29 -0.40 20.74
N LYS A 182 -26.41 -1.10 20.75
CA LYS A 182 -26.61 -2.26 21.64
C LYS A 182 -25.65 -3.37 21.19
N ALA A 183 -25.02 -4.03 22.15
CA ALA A 183 -24.15 -5.16 21.86
C ALA A 183 -24.95 -6.29 21.19
N ASN A 184 -24.46 -6.78 20.06
CA ASN A 184 -24.94 -8.01 19.44
C ASN A 184 -24.06 -9.18 19.92
N PRO A 185 -24.61 -10.35 20.27
CA PRO A 185 -23.81 -11.53 20.64
C PRO A 185 -22.77 -11.98 19.61
N TYR A 186 -22.91 -11.54 18.35
CA TYR A 186 -22.00 -11.87 17.25
C TYR A 186 -21.00 -10.75 16.92
N ASP A 187 -21.09 -9.60 17.60
CA ASP A 187 -20.15 -8.49 17.43
C ASP A 187 -18.76 -8.85 17.99
N HIS A 188 -17.72 -8.40 17.30
CA HIS A 188 -16.31 -8.57 17.67
C HIS A 188 -15.83 -7.41 18.53
N PHE A 189 -16.36 -6.21 18.32
CA PHE A 189 -15.95 -5.01 19.03
C PHE A 189 -16.80 -4.80 20.27
N GLU A 190 -16.15 -4.35 21.33
CA GLU A 190 -16.83 -3.88 22.52
C GLU A 190 -17.40 -2.48 22.22
N ASN A 191 -18.65 -2.20 22.57
CA ASN A 191 -19.20 -0.83 22.61
C ASN A 191 -19.04 0.00 21.32
N THR A 192 -19.65 -0.45 20.22
CA THR A 192 -19.74 0.34 18.99
C THR A 192 -20.55 1.62 19.20
N THR A 193 -20.00 2.77 18.79
CA THR A 193 -20.67 4.08 18.81
C THR A 193 -20.64 4.69 17.42
N VAL A 194 -21.76 5.28 16.98
CA VAL A 194 -21.88 5.98 15.70
C VAL A 194 -22.07 7.46 15.97
N TYR A 195 -21.22 8.29 15.35
CA TYR A 195 -21.34 9.74 15.36
C TYR A 195 -21.87 10.21 14.02
N TYR A 196 -22.83 11.13 14.10
CA TYR A 196 -23.43 11.83 12.98
C TYR A 196 -22.93 13.27 13.02
N LEU A 197 -22.23 13.69 11.97
CA LEU A 197 -21.59 15.00 11.84
C LEU A 197 -22.36 15.82 10.81
N LEU A 198 -22.88 16.99 11.22
CA LEU A 198 -23.61 17.92 10.36
C LEU A 198 -22.64 18.96 9.78
N PHE A 199 -22.62 19.08 8.46
CA PHE A 199 -21.85 20.02 7.67
C PHE A 199 -22.77 20.90 6.81
N ASN A 200 -22.36 22.15 6.60
CA ASN A 200 -23.09 23.18 5.87
C ASN A 200 -24.58 23.25 6.27
N ASP A 201 -24.89 23.00 7.54
CA ASP A 201 -26.24 22.98 8.13
C ASP A 201 -27.25 21.96 7.55
N LYS A 202 -26.84 21.08 6.61
CA LYS A 202 -27.77 20.13 5.97
C LYS A 202 -27.19 18.81 5.51
N TYR A 203 -25.87 18.65 5.49
CA TYR A 203 -25.21 17.44 5.03
C TYR A 203 -24.71 16.62 6.22
N VAL A 204 -25.13 15.37 6.30
CA VAL A 204 -24.80 14.47 7.41
C VAL A 204 -23.82 13.41 6.94
N LEU A 205 -22.68 13.32 7.62
CA LEU A 205 -21.67 12.28 7.47
C LEU A 205 -21.64 11.40 8.71
N ARG A 206 -21.48 10.09 8.54
CA ARG A 206 -21.35 9.13 9.65
C ARG A 206 -19.90 8.74 9.86
N ILE A 207 -19.52 8.62 11.14
CA ILE A 207 -18.26 8.01 11.55
C ILE A 207 -18.52 7.04 12.70
N HIS A 208 -17.98 5.84 12.55
CA HIS A 208 -18.10 4.76 13.52
C HIS A 208 -16.85 4.73 14.39
N ARG A 209 -17.06 4.42 15.67
CA ARG A 209 -16.03 4.14 16.66
C ARG A 209 -16.29 2.77 17.25
N PHE A 210 -15.30 1.90 17.15
CA PHE A 210 -15.31 0.53 17.65
C PHE A 210 -14.26 0.40 18.74
N LYS A 211 -14.51 -0.32 19.83
CA LYS A 211 -13.47 -0.62 20.83
C LYS A 211 -12.97 -2.05 20.62
N GLU A 212 -11.66 -2.21 20.56
CA GLU A 212 -10.99 -3.52 20.49
C GLU A 212 -9.89 -3.52 21.55
N ASP A 213 -10.02 -4.37 22.57
CA ASP A 213 -9.14 -4.40 23.73
C ASP A 213 -8.95 -3.02 24.40
N ARG A 214 -7.72 -2.47 24.31
CA ARG A 214 -7.33 -1.15 24.87
C ARG A 214 -7.31 -0.04 23.82
N ALA A 215 -7.58 -0.34 22.56
CA ALA A 215 -7.58 0.62 21.46
C ALA A 215 -9.00 0.87 20.94
N PHE A 216 -9.19 1.98 20.24
CA PHE A 216 -10.38 2.16 19.41
C PHE A 216 -9.98 2.09 17.94
N LYS A 217 -10.92 1.66 17.12
CA LYS A 217 -10.88 1.71 15.66
C LYS A 217 -11.94 2.71 15.18
N ALA A 218 -11.70 3.34 14.06
CA ALA A 218 -12.63 4.29 13.45
C ALA A 218 -13.01 3.84 12.03
N ARG A 219 -14.16 4.29 11.52
CA ARG A 219 -14.51 4.17 10.09
C ARG A 219 -15.45 5.30 9.67
N VAL A 220 -15.05 6.11 8.70
CA VAL A 220 -15.91 7.13 8.06
C VAL A 220 -16.72 6.51 6.92
N ASP A 221 -17.99 6.90 6.76
CA ASP A 221 -18.81 6.41 5.66
C ASP A 221 -18.48 7.15 4.34
N PHE A 222 -18.64 6.47 3.21
CA PHE A 222 -18.48 7.09 1.89
C PHE A 222 -19.70 7.93 1.47
N HIS A 223 -20.81 7.76 2.17
CA HIS A 223 -22.08 8.40 1.87
C HIS A 223 -22.31 9.64 2.75
N ILE A 224 -22.86 10.66 2.12
CA ILE A 224 -23.40 11.86 2.75
C ILE A 224 -24.90 11.92 2.48
N TYR A 225 -25.67 12.27 3.51
CA TYR A 225 -27.11 12.46 3.40
C TYR A 225 -27.46 13.94 3.51
N GLU A 226 -28.20 14.46 2.54
CA GLU A 226 -28.74 15.82 2.61
C GLU A 226 -30.15 15.79 3.22
N LEU A 227 -30.33 16.58 4.27
CA LEU A 227 -31.61 16.83 4.92
C LEU A 227 -32.31 17.98 4.19
N MET A 228 -33.16 17.67 3.19
CA MET A 228 -33.86 18.73 2.45
C MET A 228 -35.02 19.34 3.24
N ASN A 229 -35.54 18.61 4.23
CA ASN A 229 -36.62 19.08 5.08
C ASN A 229 -36.07 19.83 6.29
N LYS A 230 -36.39 21.14 6.41
CA LYS A 230 -36.02 21.96 7.58
C LYS A 230 -36.60 21.46 8.91
N GLN A 231 -37.63 20.61 8.87
CA GLN A 231 -38.20 20.00 10.07
C GLN A 231 -37.45 18.75 10.55
N THR A 232 -36.62 18.14 9.70
CA THR A 232 -35.83 16.97 10.08
C THR A 232 -34.50 17.43 10.65
N ASP A 233 -34.36 17.42 11.97
CA ASP A 233 -33.09 17.70 12.62
C ASP A 233 -32.15 16.48 12.63
N LEU A 234 -30.88 16.72 12.97
CA LEU A 234 -29.82 15.69 13.02
C LEU A 234 -30.19 14.52 13.94
N ILE A 235 -30.84 14.80 15.06
CA ILE A 235 -31.18 13.82 16.10
C ILE A 235 -32.27 12.87 15.58
N THR A 236 -33.33 13.44 14.99
CA THR A 236 -34.42 12.68 14.38
C THR A 236 -33.91 11.80 13.25
N PHE A 237 -33.09 12.37 12.36
CA PHE A 237 -32.45 11.60 11.28
C PHE A 237 -31.63 10.43 11.84
N ALA A 238 -30.71 10.69 12.77
CA ALA A 238 -29.81 9.67 13.32
C ALA A 238 -30.58 8.53 14.00
N ASN A 239 -31.58 8.86 14.83
CA ASN A 239 -32.37 7.84 15.54
C ASN A 239 -33.22 6.99 14.57
N GLN A 240 -33.83 7.60 13.55
CA GLN A 240 -34.60 6.86 12.54
C GLN A 240 -33.69 5.99 11.66
N PHE A 241 -32.53 6.50 11.29
CA PHE A 241 -31.53 5.78 10.52
C PHE A 241 -31.04 4.53 11.27
N GLU A 242 -30.56 4.68 12.51
CA GLU A 242 -30.04 3.55 13.27
C GLU A 242 -31.13 2.53 13.65
N SER A 243 -32.35 2.97 13.99
CA SER A 243 -33.44 2.05 14.31
C SER A 243 -33.92 1.26 13.10
N THR A 244 -33.96 1.89 11.92
CA THR A 244 -34.30 1.22 10.66
C THR A 244 -33.18 0.28 10.23
N LEU A 245 -31.91 0.67 10.42
CA LEU A 245 -30.77 -0.21 10.18
C LEU A 245 -30.83 -1.47 11.06
N ASP A 246 -31.07 -1.31 12.37
CA ASP A 246 -31.18 -2.45 13.30
C ASP A 246 -32.35 -3.36 12.95
N LYS A 247 -33.51 -2.78 12.58
CA LYS A 247 -34.67 -3.54 12.15
C LYS A 247 -34.35 -4.39 10.92
N ILE A 248 -33.84 -3.76 9.86
CA ILE A 248 -33.53 -4.46 8.60
C ILE A 248 -32.45 -5.52 8.83
N GLN A 249 -31.39 -5.19 9.58
CA GLN A 249 -30.33 -6.15 9.92
C GLN A 249 -30.89 -7.39 10.62
N ASN A 250 -31.73 -7.20 11.65
CA ASN A 250 -32.30 -8.32 12.40
C ASN A 250 -33.26 -9.15 11.53
N GLU A 251 -34.08 -8.51 10.70
CA GLU A 251 -34.97 -9.20 9.76
C GLU A 251 -34.19 -10.02 8.73
N GLN A 252 -33.11 -9.47 8.16
CA GLN A 252 -32.28 -10.17 7.18
C GLN A 252 -31.56 -11.36 7.83
N LEU A 253 -30.95 -11.17 8.99
CA LEU A 253 -30.29 -12.26 9.71
C LEU A 253 -31.30 -13.36 10.08
N ALA A 254 -32.48 -13.01 10.60
CA ALA A 254 -33.52 -13.98 10.92
C ALA A 254 -33.98 -14.78 9.68
N ASN A 255 -34.10 -14.13 8.52
CA ASN A 255 -34.46 -14.79 7.27
C ASN A 255 -33.37 -15.75 6.78
N GLN A 256 -32.09 -15.37 6.88
CA GLN A 256 -30.97 -16.26 6.52
C GLN A 256 -30.94 -17.48 7.46
N LEU A 257 -31.07 -17.26 8.77
CA LEU A 257 -31.08 -18.33 9.77
C LEU A 257 -32.27 -19.28 9.63
N LYS A 258 -33.42 -18.81 9.13
CA LYS A 258 -34.60 -19.64 8.87
C LYS A 258 -34.42 -20.59 7.68
N ASN A 259 -33.56 -20.22 6.72
CA ASN A 259 -33.33 -20.99 5.50
C ASN A 259 -32.26 -22.08 5.67
N ILE A 260 -31.58 -22.14 6.83
CA ILE A 260 -30.67 -23.23 7.17
C ILE A 260 -31.52 -24.48 7.42
N GLU A 261 -31.24 -25.58 6.71
CA GLU A 261 -31.95 -26.86 6.87
C GLU A 261 -31.89 -27.33 8.33
N ASP A 262 -33.00 -27.89 8.81
CA ASP A 262 -33.11 -28.40 10.18
C ASP A 262 -32.01 -29.46 10.40
N PRO A 263 -31.30 -29.45 11.56
CA PRO A 263 -30.25 -30.43 11.88
C PRO A 263 -30.74 -31.90 11.93
N SER A 264 -32.04 -32.16 11.72
CA SER A 264 -32.58 -33.49 11.44
C SER A 264 -32.24 -34.02 10.04
N GLU A 265 -31.89 -33.16 9.08
CA GLU A 265 -31.55 -33.52 7.68
C GLU A 265 -30.06 -33.29 7.34
N THR A 266 -29.35 -32.44 8.10
CA THR A 266 -27.90 -32.18 7.96
C THR A 266 -27.13 -32.52 9.24
N SER A 267 -25.80 -32.68 9.18
CA SER A 267 -25.02 -32.92 10.41
C SER A 267 -25.06 -31.67 11.31
N MET A 268 -25.21 -31.83 12.63
CA MET A 268 -25.22 -30.71 13.60
C MET A 268 -23.99 -29.77 13.47
N GLN A 269 -22.85 -30.31 13.03
CA GLN A 269 -21.63 -29.53 12.79
C GLN A 269 -21.74 -28.61 11.58
N GLU A 270 -22.48 -29.02 10.55
CA GLU A 270 -22.73 -28.23 9.34
C GLU A 270 -23.72 -27.11 9.60
N TYR A 271 -24.80 -27.41 10.33
CA TYR A 271 -25.75 -26.42 10.83
C TYR A 271 -25.07 -25.29 11.63
N GLU A 272 -24.24 -25.63 12.62
CA GLU A 272 -23.53 -24.63 13.42
C GLU A 272 -22.48 -23.86 12.61
N ARG A 273 -21.85 -24.49 11.60
CA ARG A 273 -20.93 -23.81 10.70
C ARG A 273 -21.65 -22.78 9.82
N GLU A 274 -22.80 -23.13 9.26
CA GLU A 274 -23.56 -22.24 8.38
C GLU A 274 -24.18 -21.08 9.17
N LYS A 275 -24.73 -21.36 10.34
CA LYS A 275 -25.20 -20.35 11.29
C LYS A 275 -24.09 -19.39 11.69
N LYS A 276 -22.90 -19.90 12.00
CA LYS A 276 -21.71 -19.07 12.26
C LYS A 276 -21.34 -18.21 11.05
N PHE A 277 -21.35 -18.78 9.85
CA PHE A 277 -21.07 -18.04 8.63
C PHE A 277 -22.02 -16.86 8.46
N TYR A 278 -23.35 -17.05 8.53
CA TYR A 278 -24.30 -15.94 8.38
C TYR A 278 -24.17 -14.92 9.51
N THR A 279 -24.00 -15.35 10.75
CA THR A 279 -23.85 -14.41 11.87
C THR A 279 -22.59 -13.55 11.74
N GLU A 280 -21.49 -14.12 11.25
CA GLU A 280 -20.26 -13.37 10.93
C GLU A 280 -20.43 -12.38 9.79
N GLN A 281 -21.33 -12.62 8.83
CA GLN A 281 -21.59 -11.66 7.74
C GLN A 281 -22.27 -10.37 8.24
N TYR A 282 -23.08 -10.45 9.31
CA TYR A 282 -23.90 -9.34 9.83
C TYR A 282 -23.34 -8.68 11.10
N ASN A 283 -22.17 -9.09 11.58
CA ASN A 283 -21.54 -8.50 12.75
C ASN A 283 -20.93 -7.11 12.45
N ASP A 284 -20.38 -6.47 13.47
CA ASP A 284 -19.67 -5.20 13.37
C ASP A 284 -18.31 -5.25 12.63
N TYR A 285 -17.67 -6.41 12.50
CA TYR A 285 -16.44 -6.56 11.70
C TYR A 285 -16.71 -6.33 10.21
N SER A 286 -17.83 -6.85 9.68
CA SER A 286 -18.24 -6.58 8.29
C SER A 286 -18.63 -5.11 8.08
N LYS A 287 -19.10 -4.44 9.14
CA LYS A 287 -19.28 -2.98 9.12
C LYS A 287 -17.91 -2.32 9.07
N TYR A 288 -16.96 -2.67 9.94
CA TYR A 288 -15.64 -2.07 9.92
C TYR A 288 -14.92 -2.22 8.56
N ASN A 289 -14.89 -3.44 7.99
CA ASN A 289 -14.34 -3.70 6.66
C ASN A 289 -15.45 -3.87 5.61
N ILE A 290 -15.94 -2.77 5.06
CA ILE A 290 -17.05 -2.78 4.08
C ILE A 290 -16.75 -3.49 2.76
N TYR A 291 -15.51 -3.96 2.56
CA TYR A 291 -15.10 -4.73 1.39
C TYR A 291 -14.90 -6.22 1.70
N SER A 292 -15.03 -6.65 2.96
CA SER A 292 -15.00 -8.09 3.29
C SER A 292 -16.24 -8.81 2.79
N ASN A 293 -17.39 -8.12 2.76
CA ASN A 293 -18.63 -8.55 2.14
C ASN A 293 -19.46 -7.33 1.71
N ASP A 294 -20.59 -7.55 1.03
CA ASP A 294 -21.47 -6.48 0.57
C ASP A 294 -22.66 -6.20 1.48
N VAL A 295 -22.76 -6.89 2.61
CA VAL A 295 -23.90 -6.81 3.53
C VAL A 295 -24.06 -5.40 4.09
N TYR A 296 -22.98 -4.75 4.53
CA TYR A 296 -23.09 -3.42 5.10
C TYR A 296 -23.70 -2.42 4.11
N LEU A 297 -23.16 -2.38 2.89
CA LEU A 297 -23.63 -1.45 1.86
C LEU A 297 -25.06 -1.79 1.40
N PHE A 298 -25.39 -3.09 1.34
CA PHE A 298 -26.76 -3.55 1.08
C PHE A 298 -27.74 -3.05 2.14
N LEU A 299 -27.40 -3.18 3.42
CA LEU A 299 -28.23 -2.71 4.53
C LEU A 299 -28.41 -1.18 4.46
N GLU A 300 -27.34 -0.44 4.20
CA GLU A 300 -27.36 1.01 4.05
C GLU A 300 -28.27 1.48 2.90
N ASP A 301 -28.26 0.77 1.76
CA ASP A 301 -29.19 1.03 0.66
C ASP A 301 -30.65 0.78 1.02
N LYS A 302 -30.93 -0.28 1.79
CA LYS A 302 -32.28 -0.59 2.23
C LYS A 302 -32.80 0.50 3.17
N VAL A 303 -31.97 0.94 4.12
CA VAL A 303 -32.29 2.07 5.02
C VAL A 303 -32.56 3.34 4.22
N TYR A 304 -31.66 3.71 3.31
CA TYR A 304 -31.84 4.89 2.47
C TYR A 304 -33.15 4.83 1.68
N ASN A 305 -33.43 3.71 1.01
CA ASN A 305 -34.64 3.57 0.20
C ASN A 305 -35.94 3.64 1.02
N GLN A 306 -35.91 3.19 2.27
CA GLN A 306 -37.05 3.29 3.18
C GLN A 306 -37.24 4.71 3.68
N LEU A 307 -36.16 5.43 4.01
CA LEU A 307 -36.24 6.76 4.60
C LEU A 307 -36.29 7.91 3.59
N LYS A 308 -35.89 7.70 2.33
CA LYS A 308 -35.73 8.79 1.35
C LYS A 308 -37.00 9.60 1.11
N ALA A 309 -38.17 8.96 1.11
CA ALA A 309 -39.45 9.63 0.88
C ALA A 309 -39.90 10.39 2.14
N ASP A 310 -39.92 9.69 3.28
CA ASP A 310 -40.42 10.22 4.55
C ASP A 310 -39.57 11.39 5.07
N LEU A 311 -38.25 11.28 4.93
CA LEU A 311 -37.29 12.29 5.38
C LEU A 311 -36.81 13.23 4.27
N LYS A 312 -37.30 13.05 3.02
CA LYS A 312 -36.87 13.82 1.85
C LYS A 312 -35.34 13.88 1.73
N LEU A 313 -34.71 12.71 1.74
CA LEU A 313 -33.25 12.59 1.72
C LEU A 313 -32.72 12.55 0.29
N ARG A 314 -31.58 13.21 0.06
CA ARG A 314 -30.70 12.89 -1.06
C ARG A 314 -29.42 12.25 -0.53
N ARG A 315 -28.92 11.26 -1.25
CA ARG A 315 -27.64 10.63 -0.94
C ARG A 315 -26.58 11.07 -1.93
N PHE A 316 -25.42 11.42 -1.42
CA PHE A 316 -24.22 11.71 -2.18
C PHE A 316 -23.13 10.71 -1.80
N THR A 317 -22.25 10.36 -2.74
CA THR A 317 -21.17 9.39 -2.53
C THR A 317 -19.85 10.02 -2.92
N LEU A 318 -18.80 9.77 -2.13
CA LEU A 318 -17.44 10.20 -2.46
C LEU A 318 -17.07 9.73 -3.86
N ARG A 319 -16.67 10.66 -4.73
CA ARG A 319 -16.36 10.32 -6.12
C ARG A 319 -15.03 10.88 -6.60
N ASN A 320 -14.61 12.03 -6.08
CA ASN A 320 -13.39 12.66 -6.55
C ASN A 320 -12.73 13.47 -5.43
N VAL A 321 -11.46 13.81 -5.66
CA VAL A 321 -10.68 14.70 -4.82
C VAL A 321 -10.17 15.84 -5.70
N ASP A 322 -10.50 17.07 -5.32
CA ASP A 322 -10.13 18.33 -5.97
C ASP A 322 -10.36 18.29 -7.49
N ASN A 323 -11.55 18.70 -7.97
CA ASN A 323 -12.01 18.83 -9.39
C ASN A 323 -10.99 19.12 -10.52
N LYS A 324 -9.71 19.39 -10.24
CA LYS A 324 -8.61 19.35 -11.20
C LYS A 324 -8.52 17.98 -11.89
N VAL A 325 -8.62 17.92 -13.20
CA VAL A 325 -8.68 16.66 -13.96
C VAL A 325 -7.31 15.94 -14.00
N LEU A 326 -7.30 14.61 -13.83
CA LEU A 326 -6.13 13.75 -14.18
C LEU A 326 -6.08 13.54 -15.70
N LYS A 327 -4.96 13.84 -16.36
CA LYS A 327 -4.79 13.80 -17.82
C LYS A 327 -4.84 12.37 -18.37
N PRO A 328 -5.25 12.15 -19.64
CA PRO A 328 -5.07 10.89 -20.35
C PRO A 328 -3.59 10.49 -20.53
N ALA A 329 -2.65 11.44 -20.62
CA ALA A 329 -1.21 11.13 -20.60
C ALA A 329 -0.75 10.54 -19.25
N ASP A 330 -1.47 10.83 -18.15
CA ASP A 330 -1.27 10.21 -16.84
C ASP A 330 -1.83 8.77 -16.80
N LEU A 331 -2.73 8.41 -17.73
CA LEU A 331 -3.20 7.04 -17.97
C LEU A 331 -2.30 6.28 -18.96
N ILE A 332 -1.61 6.98 -19.87
CA ILE A 332 -0.81 6.35 -20.94
C ILE A 332 0.48 5.70 -20.39
N LYS A 333 1.01 6.13 -19.24
CA LYS A 333 2.09 5.39 -18.54
C LYS A 333 1.62 4.13 -17.78
N PHE A 334 0.32 3.86 -17.76
CA PHE A 334 -0.27 2.63 -17.21
C PHE A 334 -0.73 1.67 -18.31
N ASN A 335 -0.94 2.17 -19.54
CA ASN A 335 -1.47 1.41 -20.68
C ASN A 335 -0.47 0.48 -21.37
N GLU A 336 0.72 0.25 -20.80
CA GLU A 336 1.55 -0.88 -21.22
C GLU A 336 1.08 -2.22 -20.63
N ILE A 337 -0.01 -2.24 -19.85
CA ILE A 337 -0.71 -3.47 -19.46
C ILE A 337 -2.19 -3.38 -19.85
N ASN A 338 -2.48 -3.96 -21.02
CA ASN A 338 -3.77 -4.46 -21.51
C ASN A 338 -4.78 -3.49 -22.18
N GLN A 339 -4.81 -3.61 -23.51
CA GLN A 339 -5.96 -3.32 -24.36
C GLN A 339 -7.15 -4.23 -23.99
N GLN A 340 -8.22 -3.64 -23.45
CA GLN A 340 -9.64 -3.95 -23.73
C GLN A 340 -10.52 -3.14 -22.77
N PHE A 341 -10.74 -1.86 -23.07
CA PHE A 341 -11.78 -1.08 -22.39
C PHE A 341 -13.13 -1.35 -23.06
N THR A 342 -14.10 -1.86 -22.32
CA THR A 342 -15.48 -2.02 -22.78
C THR A 342 -16.18 -0.66 -22.90
N LYS A 343 -17.19 -0.61 -23.79
CA LYS A 343 -17.92 0.57 -24.28
C LYS A 343 -18.57 1.52 -23.25
N PRO A 344 -18.86 1.19 -21.96
CA PRO A 344 -19.55 2.13 -21.07
C PRO A 344 -18.74 3.38 -20.69
N HIS A 345 -17.40 3.35 -20.74
CA HIS A 345 -16.55 4.47 -20.27
C HIS A 345 -16.39 5.63 -21.26
N GLN A 346 -16.60 5.40 -22.56
CA GLN A 346 -16.41 6.45 -23.58
C GLN A 346 -17.48 7.55 -23.51
N GLN A 347 -18.66 7.27 -22.94
CA GLN A 347 -19.75 8.25 -22.86
C GLN A 347 -19.51 9.36 -21.83
N TYR A 348 -18.56 9.21 -20.91
CA TYR A 348 -18.30 10.19 -19.85
C TYR A 348 -17.17 11.18 -20.18
N LEU A 349 -16.27 10.81 -21.11
CA LEU A 349 -15.17 11.68 -21.56
C LEU A 349 -15.66 12.93 -22.32
N LYS A 350 -16.90 12.91 -22.82
CA LYS A 350 -17.52 14.02 -23.56
C LYS A 350 -17.95 15.21 -22.69
N PHE A 351 -17.96 15.04 -21.37
CA PHE A 351 -18.36 16.07 -20.41
C PHE A 351 -17.18 16.78 -19.74
N ILE A 352 -15.94 16.50 -20.19
CA ILE A 352 -14.73 17.11 -19.67
C ILE A 352 -14.29 18.23 -20.62
N ASN A 353 -14.26 19.46 -20.11
CA ASN A 353 -13.81 20.65 -20.84
C ASN A 353 -12.31 20.54 -21.19
N LYS A 354 -11.94 20.79 -22.45
CA LYS A 354 -10.61 20.45 -23.01
C LYS A 354 -9.61 21.62 -23.03
N ASP A 355 -10.05 22.83 -22.73
CA ASP A 355 -9.31 24.05 -23.10
C ASP A 355 -8.55 24.74 -21.95
N GLU A 356 -8.43 24.11 -20.78
CA GLU A 356 -7.63 24.65 -19.66
C GLU A 356 -6.40 23.77 -19.39
N LEU A 357 -5.24 24.18 -19.95
CA LEU A 357 -4.00 23.39 -19.98
C LEU A 357 -2.83 24.12 -19.30
N ILE A 358 -2.24 23.52 -18.25
CA ILE A 358 -0.88 23.83 -17.77
C ILE A 358 -0.08 22.54 -17.46
N ASN A 359 1.24 22.68 -17.55
CA ASN A 359 2.32 21.69 -17.57
C ASN A 359 2.64 21.13 -16.16
N ILE A 360 2.70 19.80 -15.97
CA ILE A 360 3.14 19.14 -14.73
C ILE A 360 4.14 18.06 -15.14
N LYS A 361 5.41 18.22 -14.78
CA LYS A 361 6.51 17.36 -15.23
C LYS A 361 6.98 16.31 -14.20
N ASP A 362 6.48 16.29 -12.96
CA ASP A 362 7.22 15.64 -11.86
C ASP A 362 6.39 14.66 -10.98
N PHE A 363 5.75 13.62 -11.56
CA PHE A 363 5.23 12.47 -10.80
C PHE A 363 6.16 11.25 -10.95
N ASP A 364 6.72 10.77 -9.84
CA ASP A 364 7.61 9.62 -9.82
C ASP A 364 6.93 8.38 -9.18
N THR A 365 6.31 7.56 -10.03
CA THR A 365 5.66 6.29 -9.65
C THR A 365 6.57 5.39 -8.79
N LYS A 366 7.89 5.47 -8.98
CA LYS A 366 8.85 4.63 -8.25
C LYS A 366 9.02 5.09 -6.80
N ALA A 367 8.90 6.41 -6.54
CA ALA A 367 8.88 6.94 -5.19
C ALA A 367 7.66 6.44 -4.41
N PHE A 368 6.48 6.40 -5.04
CA PHE A 368 5.26 5.89 -4.42
C PHE A 368 5.33 4.42 -4.03
N VAL A 369 5.80 3.55 -4.93
CA VAL A 369 5.98 2.11 -4.64
C VAL A 369 6.94 1.91 -3.46
N THR A 370 7.99 2.73 -3.41
CA THR A 370 8.97 2.71 -2.32
C THR A 370 8.31 3.04 -0.99
N ASP A 371 7.55 4.12 -0.90
CA ASP A 371 6.84 4.51 0.32
C ASP A 371 5.90 3.40 0.81
N LYS A 372 5.15 2.74 -0.09
CA LYS A 372 4.26 1.62 0.30
C LYS A 372 5.03 0.42 0.85
N ILE A 373 6.19 0.11 0.27
CA ILE A 373 7.07 -0.94 0.79
C ILE A 373 7.55 -0.58 2.19
N ILE A 374 8.01 0.65 2.40
CA ILE A 374 8.49 1.12 3.70
C ILE A 374 7.38 1.10 4.74
N GLN A 375 6.19 1.59 4.42
CA GLN A 375 5.04 1.60 5.33
C GLN A 375 4.61 0.18 5.72
N ARG A 376 4.63 -0.76 4.76
CA ARG A 376 4.36 -2.17 5.06
C ARG A 376 5.38 -2.73 6.05
N LEU A 377 6.66 -2.47 5.85
CA LEU A 377 7.73 -2.93 6.75
C LEU A 377 7.60 -2.30 8.15
N LEU A 378 7.25 -1.02 8.25
CA LEU A 378 7.00 -0.35 9.54
C LEU A 378 5.84 -0.99 10.30
N LYS A 379 4.73 -1.30 9.62
CA LYS A 379 3.56 -1.97 10.22
C LYS A 379 3.90 -3.38 10.73
N ILE A 380 4.85 -4.06 10.08
CA ILE A 380 5.33 -5.37 10.54
C ILE A 380 6.30 -5.20 11.71
N ALA A 381 7.19 -4.20 11.67
CA ALA A 381 8.22 -3.98 12.67
C ALA A 381 7.67 -3.49 14.02
N TYR A 382 6.50 -2.84 14.02
CA TYR A 382 5.94 -2.18 15.21
C TYR A 382 4.45 -2.49 15.33
N GLU A 383 4.08 -3.17 16.41
CA GLU A 383 2.67 -3.38 16.78
C GLU A 383 2.01 -2.04 17.20
N ASN A 384 2.79 -1.13 17.79
CA ASN A 384 2.36 0.19 18.23
C ASN A 384 2.81 1.29 17.23
N PRO A 385 1.89 2.06 16.64
CA PRO A 385 2.22 3.17 15.74
C PRO A 385 3.11 4.25 16.36
N VAL A 386 3.07 4.45 17.69
CA VAL A 386 3.91 5.42 18.40
C VAL A 386 5.39 5.04 18.35
N ASP A 387 5.69 3.76 18.53
CA ASP A 387 7.07 3.27 18.49
C ASP A 387 7.64 3.38 17.07
N ALA A 388 6.81 3.07 16.05
CA ALA A 388 7.17 3.26 14.65
C ALA A 388 7.50 4.73 14.34
N LEU A 389 6.71 5.66 14.85
CA LEU A 389 6.90 7.08 14.65
C LEU A 389 8.15 7.62 15.37
N HIS A 390 8.36 7.22 16.63
CA HIS A 390 9.56 7.60 17.36
C HIS A 390 10.82 7.15 16.61
N PHE A 391 10.81 5.91 16.11
CA PHE A 391 11.85 5.38 15.27
C PHE A 391 12.05 6.21 13.99
N ILE A 392 11.00 6.51 13.23
CA ILE A 392 11.09 7.33 12.00
C ILE A 392 11.67 8.71 12.30
N ASN A 393 11.19 9.37 13.36
CA ASN A 393 11.64 10.71 13.73
C ASN A 393 13.11 10.72 14.14
N GLN A 394 13.55 9.72 14.91
CA GLN A 394 14.96 9.53 15.22
C GLN A 394 15.78 9.36 13.94
N GLN A 395 15.34 8.52 13.00
CA GLN A 395 16.04 8.25 11.74
C GLN A 395 16.04 9.44 10.76
N LYS A 396 15.20 10.47 11.01
CA LYS A 396 15.14 11.74 10.26
C LYS A 396 15.84 12.90 10.97
N ASP A 397 16.21 12.74 12.23
CA ASP A 397 16.90 13.77 12.99
C ASP A 397 18.28 14.06 12.37
N PRO A 398 18.63 15.33 12.07
CA PRO A 398 19.90 15.66 11.43
C PRO A 398 21.14 15.23 12.21
N ASN A 399 21.12 15.31 13.55
CA ASN A 399 22.25 14.91 14.38
C ASN A 399 22.40 13.39 14.37
N TYR A 400 21.29 12.67 14.49
CA TYR A 400 21.29 11.22 14.42
C TYR A 400 21.72 10.72 13.03
N ILE A 401 21.27 11.35 11.94
CA ILE A 401 21.74 11.05 10.58
C ILE A 401 23.26 11.23 10.46
N ALA A 402 23.82 12.30 11.04
CA ALA A 402 25.27 12.52 11.03
C ALA A 402 26.01 11.38 11.76
N LEU A 403 25.47 10.92 12.90
CA LEU A 403 26.00 9.77 13.64
C LEU A 403 25.93 8.47 12.83
N ILE A 404 24.78 8.17 12.20
CA ILE A 404 24.62 6.99 11.32
C ILE A 404 25.67 7.03 10.20
N LYS A 405 25.80 8.16 9.50
CA LYS A 405 26.75 8.31 8.39
C LYS A 405 28.20 8.12 8.84
N ALA A 406 28.59 8.70 9.98
CA ALA A 406 29.92 8.52 10.53
C ALA A 406 30.22 7.04 10.85
N GLN A 407 29.26 6.34 11.47
CA GLN A 407 29.41 4.91 11.77
C GLN A 407 29.43 4.05 10.51
N LEU A 408 28.62 4.36 9.49
CA LEU A 408 28.66 3.70 8.18
C LEU A 408 30.03 3.84 7.50
N LEU A 409 30.64 5.03 7.57
CA LEU A 409 31.98 5.27 7.03
C LEU A 409 33.05 4.50 7.80
N ASP A 410 32.96 4.45 9.14
CA ASP A 410 33.85 3.63 9.96
C ASP A 410 33.77 2.14 9.58
N TYR A 411 32.56 1.57 9.49
CA TYR A 411 32.36 0.20 9.00
C TYR A 411 32.97 0.00 7.61
N ARG A 412 32.75 0.93 6.67
CA ARG A 412 33.36 0.87 5.34
C ARG A 412 34.89 0.74 5.43
N THR A 413 35.56 1.55 6.25
CA THR A 413 37.03 1.48 6.39
C THR A 413 37.50 0.16 7.00
N LYS A 414 36.71 -0.44 7.90
CA LYS A 414 37.01 -1.74 8.51
C LYS A 414 36.85 -2.90 7.53
N PHE A 415 35.87 -2.82 6.63
CA PHE A 415 35.62 -3.85 5.61
C PHE A 415 36.54 -3.73 4.39
N ILE A 416 37.01 -2.55 4.03
CA ILE A 416 37.82 -2.38 2.81
C ILE A 416 39.31 -2.43 3.16
N ASN A 417 40.05 -3.36 2.56
CA ASN A 417 41.50 -3.40 2.67
C ASN A 417 42.12 -2.20 1.91
N PRO A 418 42.87 -1.30 2.58
CA PRO A 418 43.44 -0.11 1.95
C PRO A 418 44.41 -0.40 0.80
N GLN A 419 45.06 -1.57 0.79
CA GLN A 419 46.11 -1.89 -0.18
C GLN A 419 45.57 -2.38 -1.53
N ASN A 420 44.42 -3.03 -1.55
CA ASN A 420 43.88 -3.66 -2.76
C ASN A 420 42.38 -3.39 -3.00
N ASN A 421 41.75 -2.57 -2.15
CA ASN A 421 40.32 -2.25 -2.19
C ASN A 421 39.39 -3.47 -2.21
N LYS A 422 39.86 -4.64 -1.77
CA LYS A 422 39.03 -5.84 -1.60
C LYS A 422 38.38 -5.85 -0.23
N ILE A 423 37.24 -6.52 -0.15
CA ILE A 423 36.54 -6.71 1.11
C ILE A 423 37.32 -7.70 1.98
N LYS A 424 37.49 -7.37 3.24
CA LYS A 424 37.90 -8.26 4.32
C LYS A 424 36.67 -8.54 5.17
N VAL A 425 36.13 -9.76 5.08
CA VAL A 425 34.99 -10.17 5.90
C VAL A 425 35.48 -10.93 7.12
N ASP A 426 35.17 -10.37 8.27
CA ASP A 426 35.30 -11.00 9.58
C ASP A 426 33.88 -11.24 10.11
N ALA A 427 33.61 -12.44 10.62
CA ALA A 427 32.25 -12.83 11.02
C ALA A 427 31.71 -11.99 12.18
N ASN A 428 32.57 -11.59 13.12
CA ASN A 428 32.19 -10.74 14.24
C ASN A 428 31.89 -9.31 13.75
N LEU A 429 32.74 -8.75 12.90
CA LEU A 429 32.50 -7.45 12.26
C LEU A 429 31.21 -7.45 11.43
N LEU A 430 30.94 -8.52 10.68
CA LEU A 430 29.71 -8.67 9.90
C LEU A 430 28.48 -8.72 10.79
N SER A 431 28.55 -9.41 11.93
CA SER A 431 27.46 -9.45 12.93
C SER A 431 27.21 -8.09 13.57
N GLN A 432 28.27 -7.37 13.97
CA GLN A 432 28.17 -6.01 14.50
C GLN A 432 27.53 -5.06 13.48
N TYR A 433 27.95 -5.17 12.22
CA TYR A 433 27.39 -4.37 11.14
C TYR A 433 25.93 -4.72 10.86
N ALA A 434 25.57 -6.00 10.87
CA ALA A 434 24.18 -6.43 10.75
C ALA A 434 23.30 -5.84 11.87
N ASN A 435 23.76 -5.86 13.12
CA ASN A 435 23.05 -5.25 14.25
C ASN A 435 22.89 -3.73 14.05
N PHE A 436 23.93 -3.06 13.57
CA PHE A 436 23.88 -1.64 13.27
C PHE A 436 22.88 -1.32 12.15
N LEU A 437 22.89 -2.06 11.05
CA LEU A 437 21.90 -1.89 9.98
C LEU A 437 20.49 -2.23 10.45
N SER A 438 20.33 -3.23 11.31
CA SER A 438 19.05 -3.61 11.91
C SER A 438 18.45 -2.47 12.74
N ALA A 439 19.27 -1.76 13.50
CA ALA A 439 18.85 -0.59 14.26
C ALA A 439 18.58 0.66 13.39
N ASN A 440 19.00 0.65 12.12
CA ASN A 440 18.93 1.82 11.23
C ASN A 440 18.34 1.49 9.85
N TRP A 441 17.50 0.44 9.77
CA TRP A 441 17.04 -0.11 8.50
C TRP A 441 16.20 0.90 7.69
N TYR A 442 15.43 1.75 8.37
CA TYR A 442 14.64 2.79 7.72
C TYR A 442 15.53 3.78 6.99
N PHE A 443 16.60 4.27 7.63
CA PHE A 443 17.58 5.13 6.98
C PHE A 443 18.21 4.44 5.78
N VAL A 444 18.63 3.18 5.92
CA VAL A 444 19.27 2.40 4.84
C VAL A 444 18.36 2.32 3.61
N LEU A 445 17.11 1.87 3.79
CA LEU A 445 16.19 1.67 2.66
C LEU A 445 15.73 2.98 2.02
N THR A 446 15.56 4.05 2.81
CA THR A 446 15.15 5.37 2.29
C THR A 446 16.30 6.16 1.68
N ASN A 447 17.55 5.72 1.85
CA ASN A 447 18.76 6.37 1.34
C ASN A 447 19.67 5.40 0.56
N LEU A 448 19.11 4.36 -0.10
CA LEU A 448 19.90 3.38 -0.86
C LEU A 448 20.81 4.01 -1.92
N ASN A 449 20.49 5.20 -2.42
CA ASN A 449 21.35 5.97 -3.33
C ASN A 449 22.71 6.36 -2.69
N LEU A 450 22.83 6.30 -1.37
CA LEU A 450 24.09 6.47 -0.65
C LEU A 450 24.88 5.17 -0.53
N PHE A 451 24.32 4.02 -0.93
CA PHE A 451 24.93 2.70 -0.74
C PHE A 451 25.37 2.06 -2.07
N GLU A 452 26.24 1.09 -1.95
CA GLU A 452 26.72 0.22 -3.02
C GLU A 452 26.89 -1.19 -2.49
N GLY A 453 26.69 -2.18 -3.35
CA GLY A 453 27.10 -3.55 -3.06
C GLY A 453 28.53 -3.74 -3.55
N LEU A 454 29.41 -4.23 -2.69
CA LEU A 454 30.74 -4.70 -3.09
C LEU A 454 30.73 -6.23 -3.12
N PHE A 455 31.40 -6.82 -4.12
CA PHE A 455 31.45 -8.26 -4.28
C PHE A 455 32.06 -8.95 -3.06
N TYR A 456 31.30 -9.86 -2.45
CA TYR A 456 31.78 -10.73 -1.39
C TYR A 456 32.15 -12.10 -1.95
N GLU A 457 31.18 -12.82 -2.51
CA GLU A 457 31.43 -14.13 -3.13
C GLU A 457 30.34 -14.51 -4.15
N LEU A 458 30.65 -15.51 -5.00
CA LEU A 458 29.63 -16.18 -5.79
C LEU A 458 28.85 -17.12 -4.86
N TYR A 459 27.52 -17.10 -4.97
CA TYR A 459 26.72 -18.05 -4.21
C TYR A 459 27.01 -19.48 -4.71
N GLN A 460 27.28 -20.39 -3.77
CA GLN A 460 27.54 -21.80 -4.05
C GLN A 460 26.63 -22.68 -3.20
N LEU A 461 26.03 -23.69 -3.83
CA LEU A 461 25.33 -24.74 -3.09
C LEU A 461 26.36 -25.52 -2.25
N PRO A 462 26.11 -25.75 -0.96
CA PRO A 462 27.01 -26.54 -0.13
C PRO A 462 27.03 -28.00 -0.58
N THR A 463 28.09 -28.72 -0.26
CA THR A 463 28.08 -30.19 -0.31
C THR A 463 27.70 -30.70 1.06
N LYS A 464 26.66 -31.54 1.16
CA LYS A 464 26.18 -32.06 2.45
C LYS A 464 25.68 -33.49 2.32
N THR A 465 25.97 -34.33 3.32
CA THR A 465 25.34 -35.64 3.46
C THR A 465 24.02 -35.49 4.20
N THR A 466 22.94 -36.01 3.63
CA THR A 466 21.60 -36.09 4.23
C THR A 466 21.16 -37.54 4.35
N ILE A 467 20.08 -37.81 5.08
CA ILE A 467 19.45 -39.13 5.15
C ILE A 467 18.12 -39.04 4.40
N GLU A 468 18.02 -39.69 3.24
CA GLU A 468 16.76 -39.86 2.51
C GLU A 468 16.40 -41.36 2.52
N ASN A 469 15.18 -41.71 2.94
CA ASN A 469 14.71 -43.10 3.01
C ASN A 469 15.67 -44.06 3.76
N GLN A 470 16.24 -43.60 4.88
CA GLN A 470 17.21 -44.35 5.70
C GLN A 470 18.56 -44.65 5.01
N GLN A 471 18.85 -43.98 3.88
CA GLN A 471 20.14 -44.07 3.19
C GLN A 471 20.86 -42.72 3.22
N GLU A 472 22.17 -42.75 3.40
CA GLU A 472 23.00 -41.56 3.25
C GLU A 472 23.06 -41.15 1.78
N VAL A 473 22.60 -39.94 1.50
CA VAL A 473 22.65 -39.34 0.17
C VAL A 473 23.57 -38.13 0.23
N LEU A 474 24.60 -38.13 -0.63
CA LEU A 474 25.47 -36.97 -0.80
C LEU A 474 24.79 -35.98 -1.74
N LEU A 475 24.40 -34.82 -1.21
CA LEU A 475 23.96 -33.69 -2.00
C LEU A 475 25.18 -32.88 -2.40
N SER A 476 25.38 -32.75 -3.70
CA SER A 476 26.39 -31.90 -4.31
C SER A 476 25.77 -31.18 -5.49
N PRO A 477 26.19 -29.93 -5.79
CA PRO A 477 25.89 -29.32 -7.08
C PRO A 477 26.39 -30.21 -8.23
N SER A 478 25.69 -30.16 -9.36
CA SER A 478 26.04 -30.87 -10.58
C SER A 478 27.36 -30.39 -11.17
N GLN A 479 27.97 -31.21 -12.02
CA GLN A 479 29.17 -30.81 -12.73
C GLN A 479 28.92 -29.59 -13.63
N GLN A 480 27.74 -29.51 -14.27
CA GLN A 480 27.36 -28.36 -15.08
C GLN A 480 27.35 -27.06 -14.27
N TYR A 481 26.86 -27.10 -13.03
CA TYR A 481 26.88 -25.93 -12.15
C TYR A 481 28.29 -25.56 -11.70
N LYS A 482 29.12 -26.55 -11.32
CA LYS A 482 30.53 -26.33 -10.97
C LYS A 482 31.31 -25.70 -12.13
N ASP A 483 31.17 -26.24 -13.33
CA ASP A 483 31.80 -25.70 -14.55
C ASP A 483 31.34 -24.27 -14.83
N ALA A 484 30.06 -23.97 -14.59
CA ALA A 484 29.52 -22.62 -14.77
C ALA A 484 30.11 -21.62 -13.75
N ILE A 485 30.33 -22.04 -12.50
CA ILE A 485 31.01 -21.24 -11.47
C ILE A 485 32.46 -20.97 -11.86
N GLU A 486 33.23 -22.00 -12.22
CA GLU A 486 34.64 -21.86 -12.66
C GLU A 486 34.77 -20.95 -13.88
N LYS A 487 33.86 -21.13 -14.85
CA LYS A 487 33.75 -20.28 -16.03
C LYS A 487 33.40 -18.84 -15.66
N ARG A 488 32.60 -18.61 -14.62
CA ARG A 488 32.30 -17.27 -14.13
C ARG A 488 33.52 -16.65 -13.46
N ILE A 489 34.25 -17.41 -12.65
CA ILE A 489 35.49 -16.96 -12.01
C ILE A 489 36.52 -16.54 -13.08
N SER A 490 36.74 -17.36 -14.10
CA SER A 490 37.72 -17.08 -15.17
C SER A 490 37.33 -15.89 -16.07
N ARG A 491 36.03 -15.67 -16.31
CA ARG A 491 35.53 -14.53 -17.11
C ARG A 491 35.42 -13.23 -16.31
N GLY A 492 35.65 -13.28 -15.00
CA GLY A 492 35.41 -12.18 -14.09
C GLY A 492 33.93 -12.03 -13.72
N TYR A 493 33.69 -11.27 -12.66
CA TYR A 493 32.38 -10.98 -12.06
C TYR A 493 32.31 -9.51 -11.63
N GLU A 494 31.10 -9.00 -11.45
CA GLU A 494 30.85 -7.60 -11.09
C GLU A 494 31.41 -7.34 -9.69
N GLN A 495 32.43 -6.50 -9.60
CA GLN A 495 33.05 -6.17 -8.31
C GLN A 495 32.19 -5.22 -7.47
N ARG A 496 31.27 -4.50 -8.11
CA ARG A 496 30.51 -3.40 -7.50
C ARG A 496 29.17 -3.21 -8.21
N VAL A 497 28.13 -2.94 -7.44
CA VAL A 497 26.82 -2.48 -7.89
C VAL A 497 26.48 -1.16 -7.22
N VAL A 498 26.11 -0.14 -8.01
CA VAL A 498 25.85 1.22 -7.52
C VAL A 498 24.35 1.48 -7.54
N ASN A 499 23.79 1.76 -6.38
CA ASN A 499 22.41 2.20 -6.27
C ASN A 499 22.29 3.66 -6.66
N ILE A 500 21.64 3.95 -7.80
CA ILE A 500 21.54 5.32 -8.34
C ILE A 500 20.38 6.13 -7.75
N ASN A 501 19.41 5.45 -7.15
CA ASN A 501 18.21 6.05 -6.54
C ASN A 501 17.76 5.21 -5.34
N ASN A 502 16.76 5.70 -4.61
CA ASN A 502 16.20 5.04 -3.43
C ASN A 502 15.09 4.04 -3.76
N TYR A 503 14.74 3.91 -5.03
CA TYR A 503 13.48 3.27 -5.39
C TYR A 503 13.48 1.76 -5.25
N LEU A 504 12.50 1.25 -4.52
CA LEU A 504 12.20 -0.16 -4.34
C LEU A 504 11.10 -0.58 -5.32
N GLU A 505 11.07 -1.86 -5.68
CA GLU A 505 10.14 -2.38 -6.70
C GLU A 505 9.10 -3.33 -6.12
N GLN A 506 9.48 -4.11 -5.11
CA GLN A 506 8.60 -5.13 -4.53
C GLN A 506 9.06 -5.48 -3.12
N VAL A 507 8.10 -5.83 -2.25
CA VAL A 507 8.36 -6.51 -0.98
C VAL A 507 7.43 -7.71 -0.85
N GLN A 508 7.97 -8.83 -0.41
CA GLN A 508 7.20 -10.05 -0.23
C GLN A 508 7.79 -10.90 0.90
N GLU A 509 6.90 -11.50 1.69
CA GLU A 509 7.27 -12.51 2.68
C GLU A 509 7.72 -13.79 1.97
N GLY A 510 8.88 -14.31 2.35
CA GLY A 510 9.42 -15.53 1.76
C GLY A 510 8.88 -16.80 2.42
N ASP A 511 9.03 -17.93 1.70
CA ASP A 511 8.55 -19.24 2.14
C ASP A 511 9.18 -19.72 3.46
N SER A 512 10.37 -19.23 3.84
CA SER A 512 10.99 -19.56 5.13
C SER A 512 10.15 -19.15 6.34
N SER A 513 9.24 -18.19 6.17
CA SER A 513 8.28 -17.77 7.21
C SER A 513 7.14 -18.78 7.40
N ARG A 514 6.85 -19.60 6.39
CA ARG A 514 5.76 -20.59 6.39
C ARG A 514 6.21 -21.88 7.07
N GLY A 515 6.33 -21.85 8.39
CA GLY A 515 6.64 -23.06 9.17
C GLY A 515 7.23 -22.81 10.54
N PHE A 516 7.71 -21.59 10.82
CA PHE A 516 8.29 -21.23 12.11
C PHE A 516 7.40 -20.22 12.84
N LEU A 517 6.77 -20.67 13.93
CA LEU A 517 6.10 -19.76 14.86
C LEU A 517 7.17 -18.91 15.55
N GLY A 518 7.25 -17.62 15.21
CA GLY A 518 8.10 -16.66 15.93
C GLY A 518 8.98 -15.76 15.06
N HIS A 519 9.04 -15.95 13.74
CA HIS A 519 9.66 -14.95 12.85
C HIS A 519 9.06 -14.94 11.45
N SER A 520 9.26 -13.83 10.74
CA SER A 520 8.89 -13.65 9.33
C SER A 520 10.04 -13.00 8.56
N ASP A 521 10.37 -13.59 7.41
CA ASP A 521 11.41 -13.12 6.48
C ASP A 521 10.78 -12.36 5.31
N TYR A 522 11.11 -11.08 5.18
CA TYR A 522 10.70 -10.24 4.07
C TYR A 522 11.88 -9.98 3.14
N TYR A 523 11.60 -10.14 1.85
CA TYR A 523 12.55 -9.91 0.77
C TYR A 523 12.11 -8.69 -0.02
N ILE A 524 13.06 -7.79 -0.29
CA ILE A 524 12.82 -6.51 -0.94
C ILE A 524 13.59 -6.49 -2.24
N LYS A 525 12.91 -6.27 -3.36
CA LYS A 525 13.53 -6.19 -4.68
C LYS A 525 13.85 -4.75 -5.05
N LYS A 526 15.05 -4.57 -5.61
CA LYS A 526 15.46 -3.37 -6.33
C LYS A 526 16.31 -3.80 -7.52
N GLN A 527 15.85 -3.55 -8.74
CA GLN A 527 16.53 -3.97 -9.95
C GLN A 527 16.88 -5.48 -9.91
N LYS A 528 18.17 -5.80 -9.92
CA LYS A 528 18.71 -7.16 -9.86
C LYS A 528 19.20 -7.54 -8.46
N GLU A 529 18.88 -6.75 -7.44
CA GLU A 529 19.24 -6.95 -6.04
C GLU A 529 18.01 -7.41 -5.23
N ILE A 530 18.25 -8.34 -4.31
CA ILE A 530 17.29 -8.80 -3.31
C ILE A 530 17.90 -8.60 -1.92
N PHE A 531 17.28 -7.71 -1.15
CA PHE A 531 17.59 -7.46 0.27
C PHE A 531 16.70 -8.36 1.13
N ASN A 532 17.17 -8.70 2.33
CA ASN A 532 16.39 -9.50 3.28
C ASN A 532 16.34 -8.80 4.65
N ILE A 533 15.15 -8.75 5.21
CA ILE A 533 14.87 -8.28 6.57
C ILE A 533 14.01 -9.33 7.26
N ARG A 534 14.44 -9.77 8.44
CA ARG A 534 13.70 -10.67 9.31
C ARG A 534 13.08 -9.89 10.46
N PHE A 535 11.85 -10.24 10.82
CA PHE A 535 11.18 -9.76 12.03
C PHE A 535 10.94 -10.96 12.94
N SER A 536 11.55 -10.98 14.11
CA SER A 536 11.41 -12.05 15.10
C SER A 536 10.68 -11.53 16.33
N LYS A 537 9.78 -12.34 16.91
CA LYS A 537 9.11 -12.02 18.17
C LYS A 537 9.95 -12.53 19.33
N GLU A 538 10.55 -11.62 20.09
CA GLU A 538 11.32 -11.89 21.31
C GLU A 538 10.69 -11.08 22.47
N ASP A 539 10.34 -11.72 23.58
CA ASP A 539 9.77 -11.07 24.77
C ASP A 539 8.59 -10.10 24.51
N ASN A 540 7.65 -10.50 23.65
CA ASN A 540 6.53 -9.67 23.19
C ASN A 540 6.93 -8.37 22.47
N LYS A 541 8.17 -8.27 21.98
CA LYS A 541 8.63 -7.20 21.09
C LYS A 541 9.08 -7.77 19.77
N ILE A 542 8.85 -7.02 18.70
CA ILE A 542 9.33 -7.37 17.38
C ILE A 542 10.76 -6.84 17.24
N LYS A 543 11.68 -7.75 16.98
CA LYS A 543 13.08 -7.45 16.69
C LYS A 543 13.32 -7.53 15.20
N THR A 544 13.82 -6.44 14.64
CA THR A 544 14.24 -6.39 13.23
C THR A 544 15.68 -6.90 13.10
N ILE A 545 15.93 -7.69 12.06
CA ILE A 545 17.26 -8.18 11.67
C ILE A 545 17.44 -7.90 10.18
N PHE A 546 18.31 -6.95 9.84
CA PHE A 546 18.65 -6.58 8.47
C PHE A 546 19.89 -7.34 8.02
N ASN A 547 19.80 -8.09 6.90
CA ASN A 547 20.94 -8.82 6.36
C ASN A 547 21.86 -7.88 5.56
N PRO A 548 23.14 -7.70 5.95
CA PRO A 548 24.08 -6.86 5.20
C PRO A 548 24.51 -7.46 3.85
N LEU A 549 24.29 -8.76 3.64
CA LEU A 549 24.58 -9.45 2.39
C LEU A 549 23.34 -9.44 1.48
N VAL A 550 23.49 -8.83 0.31
CA VAL A 550 22.46 -8.66 -0.71
C VAL A 550 22.71 -9.66 -1.85
N TYR A 551 21.67 -10.36 -2.29
CA TYR A 551 21.78 -11.21 -3.47
C TYR A 551 21.66 -10.37 -4.74
N TYR A 552 22.67 -10.41 -5.58
CA TYR A 552 22.72 -9.72 -6.87
C TYR A 552 22.74 -10.72 -8.02
N PHE A 553 21.89 -10.50 -9.02
CA PHE A 553 21.71 -11.39 -10.17
C PHE A 553 22.13 -10.69 -11.47
N PRO A 554 23.44 -10.47 -11.70
CA PRO A 554 23.92 -9.65 -12.82
C PRO A 554 23.52 -10.23 -14.18
N GLN A 555 23.50 -11.54 -14.28
CA GLN A 555 23.23 -12.29 -15.51
C GLN A 555 21.73 -12.50 -15.77
N ALA A 556 20.84 -12.08 -14.86
CA ALA A 556 19.41 -12.25 -15.04
C ALA A 556 18.94 -11.56 -16.32
N LYS A 557 18.30 -12.34 -17.20
CA LYS A 557 17.69 -11.86 -18.46
C LYS A 557 16.20 -11.57 -18.31
N VAL A 558 15.62 -12.01 -17.20
CA VAL A 558 14.21 -11.89 -16.86
C VAL A 558 14.03 -11.17 -15.54
N GLN A 559 12.81 -10.74 -15.26
CA GLN A 559 12.46 -10.13 -13.97
C GLN A 559 12.58 -11.15 -12.84
N LEU A 560 13.16 -10.72 -11.73
CA LEU A 560 13.32 -11.56 -10.54
C LEU A 560 11.96 -11.73 -9.83
N SER A 561 11.60 -12.98 -9.57
CA SER A 561 10.46 -13.38 -8.74
C SER A 561 10.95 -13.71 -7.33
N ILE A 562 10.58 -12.90 -6.34
CA ILE A 562 10.91 -13.15 -4.93
C ILE A 562 10.38 -14.53 -4.50
N ASN A 563 9.13 -14.86 -4.86
CA ASN A 563 8.53 -16.15 -4.52
C ASN A 563 9.39 -17.32 -5.03
N THR A 564 9.71 -17.31 -6.31
CA THR A 564 10.51 -18.39 -6.94
C THR A 564 11.87 -18.53 -6.29
N ILE A 565 12.58 -17.42 -6.07
CA ILE A 565 13.90 -17.42 -5.43
C ILE A 565 13.79 -17.99 -4.02
N THR A 566 12.88 -17.46 -3.20
CA THR A 566 12.79 -17.82 -1.77
C THR A 566 12.31 -19.25 -1.56
N THR A 567 11.34 -19.74 -2.33
CA THR A 567 10.91 -21.15 -2.30
C THR A 567 12.08 -22.08 -2.62
N ILE A 568 12.82 -21.81 -3.71
CA ILE A 568 13.93 -22.66 -4.15
C ILE A 568 15.08 -22.65 -3.13
N PHE A 569 15.46 -21.46 -2.63
CA PHE A 569 16.48 -21.35 -1.58
C PHE A 569 16.02 -22.05 -0.30
N HIS A 570 14.75 -21.92 0.09
CA HIS A 570 14.22 -22.56 1.28
C HIS A 570 14.32 -24.09 1.18
N HIS A 571 13.87 -24.67 0.08
CA HIS A 571 13.98 -26.11 -0.13
C HIS A 571 15.44 -26.58 -0.24
N ALA A 572 16.32 -25.83 -0.91
CA ALA A 572 17.71 -26.25 -1.09
C ALA A 572 18.51 -26.19 0.21
N ILE A 573 18.28 -25.15 1.02
CA ILE A 573 19.06 -24.86 2.23
C ILE A 573 18.47 -25.51 3.48
N TYR A 574 17.14 -25.60 3.62
CA TYR A 574 16.53 -26.13 4.84
C TYR A 574 16.06 -27.58 4.69
N HIS A 575 15.52 -27.95 3.53
CA HIS A 575 15.00 -29.30 3.31
C HIS A 575 16.01 -30.28 2.73
N HIS A 576 17.17 -29.78 2.27
CA HIS A 576 18.30 -30.60 1.81
C HIS A 576 17.85 -31.78 0.93
N SER A 577 17.06 -31.51 -0.12
CA SER A 577 16.63 -32.55 -1.05
C SER A 577 17.29 -32.41 -2.41
N LYS A 578 17.50 -33.54 -3.09
CA LYS A 578 18.07 -33.52 -4.45
C LYS A 578 17.25 -32.67 -5.42
N ALA A 579 15.92 -32.77 -5.34
CA ALA A 579 14.99 -31.98 -6.14
C ALA A 579 15.16 -30.47 -5.93
N ALA A 580 15.54 -30.04 -4.73
CA ALA A 580 15.76 -28.63 -4.45
C ALA A 580 17.10 -28.11 -5.00
N TYR A 581 18.14 -28.95 -5.02
CA TYR A 581 19.39 -28.63 -5.71
C TYR A 581 19.15 -28.49 -7.21
N ASP A 582 18.37 -29.41 -7.79
CA ASP A 582 17.97 -29.33 -9.21
C ASP A 582 17.12 -28.07 -9.48
N GLY A 583 16.19 -27.73 -8.59
CA GLY A 583 15.41 -26.49 -8.67
C GLY A 583 16.28 -25.23 -8.62
N PHE A 584 17.34 -25.22 -7.81
CA PHE A 584 18.30 -24.12 -7.77
C PHE A 584 19.11 -24.01 -9.07
N GLU A 585 19.57 -25.12 -9.62
CA GLU A 585 20.27 -25.11 -10.89
C GLU A 585 19.36 -24.72 -12.05
N ASP A 586 18.09 -25.10 -12.00
CA ASP A 586 17.06 -24.66 -12.94
C ASP A 586 16.83 -23.14 -12.87
N LEU A 587 16.91 -22.53 -11.68
CA LEU A 587 16.91 -21.07 -11.53
C LEU A 587 18.06 -20.42 -12.30
N VAL A 588 19.24 -21.01 -12.22
CA VAL A 588 20.44 -20.50 -12.89
C VAL A 588 20.33 -20.68 -14.41
N PHE A 589 19.99 -21.89 -14.88
CA PHE A 589 20.09 -22.27 -16.28
C PHE A 589 18.79 -22.16 -17.06
N LYS A 590 17.67 -22.68 -16.52
CA LYS A 590 16.38 -22.74 -17.22
C LYS A 590 15.59 -21.44 -17.11
N PHE A 591 15.46 -20.90 -15.89
CA PHE A 591 14.78 -19.62 -15.67
C PHE A 591 15.67 -18.42 -16.03
N GLY A 592 16.97 -18.64 -16.24
CA GLY A 592 17.87 -17.64 -16.80
C GLY A 592 18.18 -16.49 -15.83
N TYR A 593 18.17 -16.76 -14.52
CA TYR A 593 18.58 -15.77 -13.50
C TYR A 593 20.11 -15.68 -13.42
N GLY A 594 20.81 -16.71 -13.89
CA GLY A 594 22.25 -16.83 -13.82
C GLY A 594 22.76 -17.05 -12.40
N ILE A 595 24.09 -17.03 -12.25
CA ILE A 595 24.73 -17.32 -10.96
C ILE A 595 24.59 -16.11 -10.04
N PRO A 596 23.95 -16.26 -8.85
CA PRO A 596 23.83 -15.17 -7.89
C PRO A 596 25.19 -14.80 -7.29
N GLN A 597 25.38 -13.53 -7.04
CA GLN A 597 26.51 -12.99 -6.27
C GLN A 597 25.99 -12.48 -4.94
N MET A 598 26.74 -12.73 -3.87
CA MET A 598 26.50 -12.07 -2.59
C MET A 598 27.34 -10.80 -2.56
N MET A 599 26.66 -9.68 -2.32
CA MET A 599 27.24 -8.35 -2.26
C MET A 599 27.13 -7.83 -0.84
N LEU A 600 28.22 -7.33 -0.27
CA LEU A 600 28.17 -6.61 1.00
C LEU A 600 27.71 -5.17 0.76
N LEU A 601 26.59 -4.79 1.38
CA LEU A 601 26.04 -3.44 1.27
C LEU A 601 26.85 -2.45 2.13
N LEU A 602 27.50 -1.47 1.52
CA LEU A 602 28.27 -0.43 2.22
C LEU A 602 27.86 0.96 1.74
N ILE A 603 28.03 1.98 2.59
CA ILE A 603 27.90 3.37 2.15
C ILE A 603 28.97 3.68 1.10
N LYS A 604 28.64 4.46 0.06
CA LYS A 604 29.59 4.91 -0.97
C LYS A 604 30.67 5.78 -0.35
N LYS A 605 31.85 5.77 -0.97
CA LYS A 605 32.86 6.80 -0.70
C LYS A 605 32.30 8.15 -1.18
N GLU A 606 32.22 9.14 -0.30
CA GLU A 606 31.94 10.51 -0.75
C GLU A 606 33.06 10.92 -1.72
N ASN A 607 32.70 11.38 -2.91
CA ASN A 607 33.66 12.06 -3.77
C ASN A 607 33.98 13.39 -3.07
N GLY A 608 35.20 13.54 -2.57
CA GLY A 608 35.71 14.82 -2.10
C GLY A 608 35.76 15.85 -3.23
#